data_AF-A0A0F5VIE8-F1
#
_entry.id   AF-A0A0F5VIE8-F1
#
_cell.length_a   1.000
_cell.length_b   1.000
_cell.length_c   1.000
_cell.angle_alpha   90.00
_cell.angle_beta   90.00
_cell.angle_gamma   90.00
#
_symmetry.space_group_name_H-M   'P 1'
#
loop_
_entity.id
_entity.type
_entity.pdbx_description
1 polymer ?
#
loop_
_entity_poly.entity_id
_entity_poly.type
_entity_poly.pdbx_seq_one_letter_code
_entity_poly.pdbx_strand_id
1 'polypeptide(L)' 'AVKEAAALANEELGLLEPRKAAAIVEACREIRDGKLHEQFVVDVIQGGAGTSTNMNANEVIANRALELLGFEKGQYRY' A
#
# COMPACT_ATOMS: atom_id res chain seq x y z
N ALA A 1 7.85 -3.89 -3.17
CA ALA A 1 9.16 -3.25 -3.49
C ALA A 1 9.00 -1.78 -3.89
N VAL A 2 8.36 -1.44 -5.02
CA VAL A 2 8.23 -0.04 -5.48
C VAL A 2 7.54 0.87 -4.44
N LYS A 3 6.39 0.45 -3.89
CA LYS A 3 5.64 1.23 -2.90
C LYS A 3 6.37 1.38 -1.56
N GLU A 4 7.07 0.33 -1.13
CA GLU A 4 7.94 0.35 0.07
C GLU A 4 9.07 1.38 -0.11
N ALA A 5 9.77 1.34 -1.24
CA ALA A 5 10.85 2.29 -1.54
C ALA A 5 10.33 3.74 -1.60
N ALA A 6 9.16 3.96 -2.20
CA ALA A 6 8.55 5.29 -2.24
C ALA A 6 8.15 5.79 -0.84
N ALA A 7 7.64 4.92 0.04
CA ALA A 7 7.30 5.28 1.41
C ALA A 7 8.54 5.68 2.22
N LEU A 8 9.63 4.90 2.12
CA LEU A 8 10.90 5.19 2.79
C LEU A 8 11.52 6.50 2.27
N ALA A 9 11.54 6.71 0.96
CA ALA A 9 12.05 7.95 0.38
C ALA A 9 11.24 9.18 0.82
N ASN A 10 9.90 9.06 0.89
CA ASN A 10 9.05 10.15 1.37
C ASN A 10 9.22 10.42 2.87
N GLU A 11 9.47 9.40 3.68
CA GLU A 11 9.81 9.55 5.10
C GLU A 11 11.14 10.30 5.27
N GLU A 12 12.18 9.89 4.52
CA GLU A 12 13.51 10.53 4.54
C GLU A 12 13.45 12.01 4.15
N LEU A 13 12.59 12.36 3.19
CA LEU A 13 12.34 13.74 2.77
C LEU A 13 11.41 14.52 3.71
N GLY A 14 10.87 13.89 4.75
CA GLY A 14 9.91 14.51 5.69
C GLY A 14 8.52 14.76 5.08
N LEU A 15 8.19 14.15 3.95
CA LEU A 15 6.91 14.26 3.25
C LEU A 15 5.86 13.26 3.77
N LEU A 16 6.29 12.27 4.55
CA LEU A 16 5.44 11.25 5.14
C LEU A 16 5.79 11.07 6.63
N GLU A 17 4.77 11.08 7.49
CA GLU A 17 4.94 10.86 8.93
C GLU A 17 5.53 9.47 9.20
N PRO A 18 6.55 9.34 10.08
CA PRO A 18 7.20 8.06 10.37
C PRO A 18 6.25 6.93 10.75
N ARG A 19 5.20 7.25 11.51
CA ARG A 19 4.19 6.25 11.91
C ARG A 19 3.44 5.67 10.70
N LYS A 20 3.10 6.50 9.72
CA LYS A 20 2.44 6.07 8.48
C LYS A 20 3.42 5.32 7.58
N ALA A 21 4.65 5.82 7.46
CA ALA A 21 5.70 5.17 6.69
C ALA A 21 5.95 3.74 7.18
N ALA A 22 6.12 3.55 8.50
CA ALA A 22 6.30 2.24 9.12
C ALA A 22 5.14 1.27 8.82
N ALA A 23 3.89 1.72 8.93
CA ALA A 23 2.72 0.89 8.63
C ALA A 23 2.62 0.51 7.15
N ILE A 24 2.93 1.46 6.24
CA ILE A 24 2.96 1.21 4.79
C ILE A 24 4.07 0.23 4.43
N VAL A 25 5.26 0.37 5.02
CA VAL A 25 6.40 -0.53 4.82
C VAL A 25 6.03 -1.95 5.29
N GLU A 26 5.44 -2.09 6.47
CA GLU A 26 5.03 -3.40 6.98
C GLU A 26 3.95 -4.04 6.09
N ALA A 27 2.94 -3.28 5.66
CA ALA A 27 1.93 -3.76 4.70
C ALA A 27 2.58 -4.23 3.39
N CYS A 28 3.58 -3.50 2.87
CA CYS A 28 4.32 -3.91 1.67
C CYS A 28 5.10 -5.22 1.87
N ARG A 29 5.65 -5.44 3.07
CA ARG A 29 6.40 -6.66 3.42
C ARG A 29 5.47 -7.86 3.50
N GLU A 30 4.34 -7.72 4.18
CA GLU A 30 3.31 -8.77 4.26
C GLU A 30 2.84 -9.22 2.87
N ILE A 31 2.61 -8.28 1.95
CA ILE A 31 2.24 -8.60 0.56
C ILE A 31 3.38 -9.33 -0.18
N ARG A 32 4.63 -8.90 0.02
CA ARG A 32 5.78 -9.58 -0.58
C ARG A 32 5.94 -11.01 -0.05
N ASP A 33 5.59 -11.24 1.20
CA ASP A 33 5.65 -12.55 1.85
C ASP A 33 4.47 -13.46 1.49
N GLY A 34 3.62 -13.05 0.54
CA GLY A 34 2.53 -13.87 0.00
C GLY A 34 1.16 -13.60 0.62
N LYS A 35 1.05 -12.71 1.61
CA LYS A 35 -0.26 -12.37 2.20
C LYS A 35 -1.05 -11.47 1.24
N LEU A 36 -2.37 -11.55 1.29
CA LEU A 36 -3.30 -10.65 0.59
C LEU A 36 -3.20 -10.69 -0.95
N HIS A 37 -2.56 -11.70 -1.53
CA HIS A 37 -2.49 -11.85 -3.00
C HIS A 37 -3.87 -11.98 -3.63
N GLU A 38 -4.83 -12.55 -2.90
CA GLU A 38 -6.23 -12.67 -3.32
C GLU A 38 -6.98 -11.33 -3.43
N GLN A 39 -6.41 -10.24 -2.90
CA GLN A 39 -6.96 -8.89 -3.01
C GLN A 39 -6.53 -8.17 -4.30
N PHE A 40 -5.63 -8.77 -5.08
CA PHE A 40 -5.19 -8.26 -6.38
C PHE A 40 -6.05 -8.84 -7.50
N VAL A 41 -7.26 -8.30 -7.63
CA VAL A 41 -8.33 -8.86 -8.49
C VAL A 41 -8.38 -8.27 -9.90
N VAL A 42 -7.55 -7.27 -10.19
CA VAL A 42 -7.50 -6.64 -11.53
C VAL A 42 -6.93 -7.63 -12.55
N ASP A 43 -7.68 -7.84 -13.63
CA ASP A 43 -7.28 -8.71 -14.73
C ASP A 43 -6.00 -8.23 -15.45
N VAL A 44 -5.26 -9.17 -16.02
CA VAL A 44 -4.06 -8.89 -16.81
C VAL A 44 -4.38 -8.09 -18.08
N ILE A 45 -5.57 -8.29 -18.67
CA ILE A 45 -6.07 -7.54 -19.84
C ILE A 45 -6.82 -6.30 -19.35
N GLN A 46 -6.11 -5.39 -18.69
CA GLN A 46 -6.66 -4.07 -18.37
C GLN A 46 -6.28 -3.04 -19.44
N GLY A 47 -7.18 -2.08 -19.68
CA GLY A 47 -6.83 -0.83 -20.35
C GLY A 47 -6.08 0.14 -19.41
N GLY A 48 -5.56 1.25 -19.94
CA GLY A 48 -5.04 2.34 -19.10
C GLY A 48 -3.60 2.20 -18.59
N ALA A 49 -2.75 1.47 -19.33
CA ALA A 49 -1.30 1.40 -19.11
C ALA A 49 -0.88 0.97 -17.68
N GLY A 50 -1.65 0.08 -17.04
CA GLY A 50 -1.36 -0.41 -15.69
C GLY A 50 -1.89 0.46 -14.55
N THR A 51 -2.66 1.52 -14.85
CA THR A 51 -3.24 2.41 -13.83
C THR A 51 -4.08 1.62 -12.80
N SER A 52 -4.89 0.66 -13.26
CA SER A 52 -5.76 -0.12 -12.37
C SER A 52 -4.95 -1.04 -11.46
N THR A 53 -3.90 -1.70 -11.96
CA THR A 53 -2.98 -2.47 -11.10
C THR A 53 -2.28 -1.59 -10.07
N ASN A 54 -1.82 -0.40 -10.47
CA ASN A 54 -1.18 0.53 -9.55
C ASN A 54 -2.14 1.02 -8.46
N MET A 55 -3.40 1.30 -8.81
CA MET A 55 -4.40 1.71 -7.83
C MET A 55 -4.85 0.55 -6.93
N ASN A 56 -5.01 -0.67 -7.46
CA ASN A 56 -5.30 -1.84 -6.64
C ASN A 56 -4.19 -2.05 -5.59
N ALA A 57 -2.92 -1.91 -5.97
CA ALA A 57 -1.82 -1.96 -5.01
C ALA A 57 -1.91 -0.86 -3.96
N ASN A 58 -2.19 0.39 -4.36
CA ASN A 58 -2.35 1.51 -3.43
C ASN A 58 -3.44 1.23 -2.39
N GLU A 59 -4.62 0.78 -2.84
CA GLU A 59 -5.77 0.57 -1.97
C GLU A 59 -5.56 -0.62 -1.02
N VAL A 60 -4.98 -1.73 -1.49
CA VAL A 60 -4.66 -2.88 -0.62
C VAL A 60 -3.63 -2.50 0.44
N ILE A 61 -2.57 -1.78 0.06
CA ILE A 61 -1.54 -1.32 0.98
C ILE A 61 -2.12 -0.33 2.00
N ALA A 62 -2.90 0.66 1.55
CA ALA A 62 -3.47 1.68 2.42
C ALA A 62 -4.42 1.06 3.45
N ASN A 63 -5.31 0.17 3.02
CA ASN A 63 -6.23 -0.50 3.93
C ASN A 63 -5.50 -1.42 4.90
N ARG A 64 -4.44 -2.09 4.44
CA ARG A 64 -3.65 -2.92 5.35
C ARG A 64 -2.88 -2.10 6.37
N ALA A 65 -2.32 -0.97 5.96
CA ALA A 65 -1.65 -0.03 6.86
C ALA A 65 -2.63 0.55 7.90
N LEU A 66 -3.88 0.85 7.51
CA LEU A 66 -4.93 1.27 8.45
C LEU A 66 -5.20 0.20 9.52
N GLU A 67 -5.36 -1.07 9.13
CA GLU A 67 -5.55 -2.16 10.09
C GLU A 67 -4.36 -2.31 11.05
N LEU A 68 -3.13 -2.22 10.55
CA LEU A 68 -1.91 -2.27 11.37
C LEU A 68 -1.83 -1.11 12.38
N LEU A 69 -2.46 0.03 12.06
CA LEU A 69 -2.56 1.19 12.92
C LEU A 69 -3.78 1.16 13.87
N GLY A 70 -4.63 0.14 13.76
CA GLY A 70 -5.85 -0.02 14.56
C GLY A 70 -7.07 0.74 14.04
N PHE A 71 -7.05 1.15 12.77
CA PHE A 71 -8.15 1.83 12.08
C PHE A 71 -8.97 0.85 11.23
N GLU A 72 -10.19 1.25 10.89
CA GLU A 72 -11.03 0.49 9.97
C GLU A 72 -10.63 0.75 8.51
N LYS A 73 -10.88 -0.22 7.63
CA LYS A 73 -10.69 -0.06 6.18
C LYS A 73 -11.55 1.10 5.67
N GLY A 74 -11.02 1.85 4.70
CA GLY A 74 -11.67 3.01 4.10
C GLY A 74 -11.50 4.32 4.87
N GLN A 75 -10.89 4.31 6.05
CA GLN A 75 -10.63 5.52 6.83
C GLN A 75 -9.39 6.31 6.32
N TYR A 76 -9.36 6.66 5.03
CA TYR A 76 -8.19 7.24 4.34
C TYR A 76 -7.74 8.64 4.81
N ARG A 77 -8.38 9.21 5.83
CA ARG A 77 -7.95 10.48 6.44
C ARG A 77 -6.88 10.30 7.53
N TYR A 78 -6.70 9.07 8.01
CA TYR A 78 -5.65 8.69 8.95
C TYR A 78 -4.42 8.21 8.19
#